data_AF-A0A348Y7U0-F1
#
_entry.id   AF-A0A348Y7U0-F1
#
_cell.length_a   1.000
_cell.length_b   1.000
_cell.length_c   1.000
_cell.angle_alpha   90.00
_cell.angle_beta   90.00
_cell.angle_gamma   90.00
#
_symmetry.space_group_name_H-M   'P 1'
#
loop_
_entity.id
_entity.type
_entity.pdbx_description
1 polymer ?
#
loop_
_entity_poly.entity_id
_entity_poly.type
_entity_poly.pdbx_seq_one_letter_code
_entity_poly.pdbx_strand_id
1 'polypeptide(L)'
;YKNQNTQQRAMSCMLAELQNYQQKDKTAQQQYFAYKAQAWLNYAIHKDSINSRSPAGLEAAQSAEAILQALKKGSENDLVLIQDIPASSALMRPDLWATLSALKDSGGIVSAPREIAFSEVALIWAATDQCEHNSRQAGSQFRMADRWLEQAREAFVNGHDAKANVALEALVVHYYEQYSPFDTSGDRCNGQVLPPLDQM
;
A
#
# COMPACT_ATOMS: atom_id res chain seq x y z
N TYR A 1 -27.28 -11.37 9.68
CA TYR A 1 -27.70 -11.05 8.29
C TYR A 1 -28.01 -9.58 8.03
N LYS A 2 -28.66 -8.79 8.91
CA LYS A 2 -28.89 -7.34 8.64
C LYS A 2 -27.62 -6.47 8.65
N ASN A 3 -26.62 -6.77 9.49
CA ASN A 3 -25.42 -5.92 9.63
C ASN A 3 -24.43 -6.02 8.44
N GLN A 4 -24.28 -7.19 7.81
CA GLN A 4 -23.39 -7.36 6.65
C GLN A 4 -23.80 -6.44 5.48
N ASN A 5 -25.11 -6.27 5.26
CA ASN A 5 -25.63 -5.41 4.20
C ASN A 5 -25.33 -3.92 4.47
N THR A 6 -25.28 -3.48 5.73
CA THR A 6 -24.97 -2.09 6.10
C THR A 6 -23.49 -1.77 5.89
N GLN A 7 -22.60 -2.68 6.28
CA GLN A 7 -21.15 -2.47 6.15
C GLN A 7 -20.71 -2.48 4.68
N GLN A 8 -21.23 -3.42 3.88
CA GLN A 8 -20.97 -3.46 2.43
C GLN A 8 -21.46 -2.19 1.73
N ARG A 9 -22.65 -1.69 2.11
CA ARG A 9 -23.15 -0.41 1.59
C ARG A 9 -22.23 0.75 1.97
N ALA A 10 -21.80 0.85 3.22
CA ALA A 10 -20.88 1.89 3.65
C ALA A 10 -19.56 1.86 2.86
N MET A 11 -18.95 0.68 2.66
CA MET A 11 -17.75 0.53 1.85
C MET A 11 -17.97 0.92 0.39
N SER A 12 -19.13 0.56 -0.19
CA SER A 12 -19.48 0.98 -1.57
C SER A 12 -19.66 2.49 -1.71
N CYS A 13 -20.23 3.16 -0.69
CA CYS A 13 -20.36 4.61 -0.68
C CYS A 13 -18.97 5.28 -0.61
N MET A 14 -18.07 4.79 0.25
CA MET A 14 -16.71 5.30 0.34
C MET A 14 -15.95 5.13 -0.99
N LEU A 15 -16.10 3.98 -1.66
CA LEU A 15 -15.51 3.77 -3.00
C LEU A 15 -15.99 4.82 -4.02
N ALA A 16 -17.29 5.14 -4.02
CA ALA A 16 -17.84 6.15 -4.91
C ALA A 16 -17.29 7.55 -4.60
N GLU A 17 -17.12 7.89 -3.32
CA GLU A 17 -16.56 9.19 -2.92
C GLU A 17 -15.09 9.34 -3.31
N LEU A 18 -14.30 8.27 -3.19
CA LEU A 18 -12.88 8.27 -3.55
C LEU A 18 -12.64 8.54 -5.04
N GLN A 19 -13.59 8.20 -5.92
CA GLN A 19 -13.48 8.48 -7.36
C GLN A 19 -13.29 9.96 -7.66
N ASN A 20 -13.81 10.87 -6.82
CA ASN A 20 -13.62 12.31 -6.98
C ASN A 20 -12.17 12.74 -6.73
N TYR A 21 -11.47 12.03 -5.86
CA TYR A 21 -10.07 12.31 -5.51
C TYR A 21 -9.06 11.64 -6.47
N GLN A 22 -9.56 10.79 -7.37
CA GLN A 22 -8.77 10.09 -8.40
C GLN A 22 -8.77 10.82 -9.74
N GLN A 23 -9.47 11.96 -9.85
CA GLN A 23 -9.59 12.73 -11.07
C GLN A 23 -8.29 13.48 -11.41
N LYS A 24 -8.09 13.80 -12.69
CA LYS A 24 -6.87 14.44 -13.20
C LYS A 24 -6.63 15.85 -12.67
N ASP A 25 -7.66 16.53 -12.17
CA ASP A 25 -7.56 17.87 -11.56
C ASP A 25 -7.02 17.84 -10.11
N LYS A 26 -6.83 16.64 -9.55
CA LYS A 26 -6.27 16.44 -8.20
C LYS A 26 -4.75 16.33 -8.23
N THR A 27 -4.12 16.63 -7.10
CA THR A 27 -2.67 16.47 -6.96
C THR A 27 -2.30 14.98 -6.97
N ALA A 28 -1.06 14.66 -7.36
CA ALA A 28 -0.58 13.28 -7.36
C ALA A 28 -0.68 12.64 -5.96
N GLN A 29 -0.45 13.43 -4.91
CA GLN A 29 -0.59 12.98 -3.51
C GLN A 29 -2.04 12.66 -3.15
N GLN A 30 -3.00 13.51 -3.53
CA GLN A 30 -4.42 13.24 -3.36
C GLN A 30 -4.84 11.96 -4.10
N GLN A 31 -4.39 11.80 -5.34
CA GLN A 31 -4.66 10.60 -6.13
C GLN A 31 -4.06 9.34 -5.48
N TYR A 32 -2.81 9.41 -5.04
CA TYR A 32 -2.13 8.31 -4.34
C TYR A 32 -2.91 7.87 -3.11
N PHE A 33 -3.25 8.80 -2.21
CA PHE A 33 -4.03 8.47 -1.02
C PHE A 33 -5.43 7.96 -1.37
N ALA A 34 -6.08 8.50 -2.40
CA ALA A 34 -7.38 8.02 -2.84
C ALA A 34 -7.32 6.58 -3.38
N TYR A 35 -6.28 6.25 -4.16
CA TYR A 35 -6.03 4.88 -4.62
C TYR A 35 -5.62 3.95 -3.46
N LYS A 36 -4.90 4.44 -2.46
CA LYS A 36 -4.51 3.67 -1.27
C LYS A 36 -5.73 3.30 -0.45
N ALA A 37 -6.63 4.27 -0.20
CA ALA A 37 -7.91 4.02 0.44
C ALA A 37 -8.77 3.04 -0.36
N GLN A 38 -8.80 3.16 -1.69
CA GLN A 38 -9.52 2.21 -2.55
C GLN A 38 -8.95 0.79 -2.41
N ALA A 39 -7.63 0.63 -2.42
CA ALA A 39 -6.99 -0.67 -2.26
C ALA A 39 -7.32 -1.29 -0.89
N TRP A 40 -7.33 -0.50 0.18
CA TRP A 40 -7.78 -0.93 1.51
C TRP A 40 -9.25 -1.36 1.54
N LEU A 41 -10.15 -0.63 0.88
CA LEU A 41 -11.56 -1.04 0.77
C LEU A 41 -11.72 -2.34 -0.02
N ASN A 42 -10.97 -2.52 -1.10
CA ASN A 42 -10.99 -3.77 -1.86
C ASN A 42 -10.56 -4.95 -0.97
N TYR A 43 -9.55 -4.74 -0.11
CA TYR A 43 -9.13 -5.75 0.85
C TYR A 43 -10.21 -6.05 1.90
N ALA A 44 -10.82 -5.02 2.49
CA ALA A 44 -11.90 -5.17 3.45
C ALA A 44 -13.11 -5.92 2.85
N ILE A 45 -13.52 -5.55 1.63
CA ILE A 45 -14.60 -6.22 0.88
C ILE A 45 -14.23 -7.69 0.62
N HIS A 46 -12.98 -7.98 0.25
CA HIS A 46 -12.54 -9.36 0.07
C HIS A 46 -12.68 -10.16 1.36
N LYS A 47 -12.17 -9.66 2.49
CA LYS A 47 -12.26 -10.33 3.80
C LYS A 47 -13.72 -10.55 4.23
N ASP A 48 -14.59 -9.58 3.99
CA ASP A 48 -16.03 -9.71 4.26
C ASP A 48 -16.69 -10.76 3.36
N SER A 49 -16.34 -10.81 2.07
CA SER A 49 -16.91 -11.76 1.11
C SER A 49 -16.58 -13.23 1.44
N ILE A 50 -15.41 -13.47 2.02
CA ILE A 50 -15.00 -14.81 2.49
C ILE A 50 -15.45 -15.10 3.93
N ASN A 51 -16.24 -14.21 4.54
CA ASN A 51 -16.66 -14.26 5.94
C ASN A 51 -15.47 -14.48 6.91
N SER A 52 -14.34 -13.83 6.64
CA SER A 52 -13.16 -13.93 7.51
C SER A 52 -13.50 -13.40 8.89
N ARG A 53 -13.00 -14.09 9.93
CA ARG A 53 -13.09 -13.66 11.32
C ARG A 53 -11.86 -12.86 11.77
N SER A 54 -10.93 -12.61 10.86
CA SER A 54 -9.71 -11.86 11.14
C SER A 54 -9.99 -10.37 11.37
N PRO A 55 -9.25 -9.71 12.29
CA PRO A 55 -9.29 -8.26 12.43
C PRO A 55 -8.82 -7.50 11.18
N ALA A 56 -8.07 -8.14 10.27
CA ALA A 56 -7.48 -7.49 9.10
C ALA A 56 -8.50 -6.76 8.20
N GLY A 57 -9.71 -7.32 8.03
CA GLY A 57 -10.77 -6.67 7.25
C GLY A 57 -11.30 -5.39 7.90
N LEU A 58 -11.36 -5.35 9.23
CA LEU A 58 -11.76 -4.16 9.99
C LEU A 58 -10.66 -3.08 9.95
N GLU A 59 -9.39 -3.48 10.16
CA GLU A 59 -8.23 -2.58 10.08
C GLU A 59 -8.12 -1.94 8.69
N ALA A 60 -8.37 -2.72 7.64
CA ALA A 60 -8.42 -2.23 6.26
C ALA A 60 -9.53 -1.18 6.05
N ALA A 61 -10.74 -1.46 6.52
CA ALA A 61 -11.87 -0.52 6.43
C ALA A 61 -11.57 0.79 7.20
N GLN A 62 -11.01 0.69 8.40
CA GLN A 62 -10.62 1.84 9.22
C GLN A 62 -9.50 2.67 8.57
N SER A 63 -8.51 2.01 7.97
CA SER A 63 -7.43 2.68 7.24
C SER A 63 -7.96 3.47 6.05
N ALA A 64 -8.88 2.88 5.29
CA ALA A 64 -9.54 3.57 4.18
C ALA A 64 -10.38 4.76 4.64
N GLU A 65 -11.15 4.60 5.73
CA GLU A 65 -11.96 5.67 6.30
C GLU A 65 -11.09 6.84 6.78
N ALA A 66 -10.00 6.56 7.50
CA ALA A 66 -9.07 7.58 7.98
C ALA A 66 -8.48 8.42 6.84
N ILE A 67 -8.05 7.76 5.76
CA ILE A 67 -7.53 8.44 4.57
C ILE A 67 -8.62 9.28 3.90
N LEU A 68 -9.83 8.74 3.72
CA LEU A 68 -10.94 9.48 3.12
C LEU A 68 -11.32 10.72 3.95
N GLN A 69 -11.31 10.61 5.28
CA GLN A 69 -11.58 11.76 6.16
C GLN A 69 -10.49 12.83 6.06
N ALA A 70 -9.22 12.45 5.93
CA ALA A 70 -8.14 13.41 5.69
C ALA A 70 -8.30 14.12 4.33
N LEU A 71 -8.63 13.37 3.26
CA LEU A 71 -8.90 13.93 1.92
C LEU A 71 -10.09 14.90 1.93
N LYS A 72 -11.14 14.62 2.72
CA LYS A 72 -12.29 15.52 2.90
C LYS A 72 -11.92 16.81 3.63
N LYS A 73 -10.98 16.75 4.56
CA LYS A 73 -10.51 17.89 5.34
C LYS A 73 -9.43 18.71 4.63
N GLY A 74 -8.87 18.20 3.54
CA GLY A 74 -7.69 18.80 2.89
C GLY A 74 -6.42 18.66 3.74
N SER A 75 -6.36 17.64 4.60
CA SER A 75 -5.25 17.37 5.52
C SER A 75 -4.42 16.16 5.07
N GLU A 76 -4.39 15.87 3.77
CA GLU A 76 -3.61 14.76 3.20
C GLU A 76 -2.09 14.93 3.36
N ASN A 77 -1.62 16.15 3.62
CA ASN A 77 -0.21 16.42 3.91
C ASN A 77 0.19 15.94 5.32
N ASP A 78 -0.77 15.71 6.21
CA ASP A 78 -0.53 15.18 7.54
C ASP A 78 -0.46 13.63 7.54
N LEU A 79 -0.81 13.00 6.42
CA LEU A 79 -0.73 11.55 6.25
C LEU A 79 0.70 11.13 5.93
N VAL A 80 1.18 10.09 6.62
CA VAL A 80 2.51 9.54 6.36
C VAL A 80 2.50 8.76 5.04
N LEU A 81 3.45 9.09 4.15
CA LEU A 81 3.61 8.44 2.85
C LEU A 81 4.12 6.99 2.97
N ILE A 82 5.02 6.75 3.92
CA ILE A 82 5.52 5.41 4.26
C ILE A 82 4.74 4.93 5.48
N GLN A 83 3.82 4.01 5.28
CA GLN A 83 3.02 3.49 6.39
C GLN A 83 3.75 2.33 7.06
N ASP A 84 3.79 2.36 8.39
CA ASP A 84 4.22 1.22 9.18
C ASP A 84 3.40 -0.03 8.84
N ILE A 85 4.07 -1.17 8.87
CA ILE A 85 3.42 -2.45 8.61
C ILE A 85 2.53 -2.78 9.81
N PRO A 86 1.20 -2.96 9.62
CA PRO A 86 0.28 -3.26 10.70
C PRO A 86 0.66 -4.52 11.48
N ALA A 87 0.26 -4.62 12.74
CA ALA A 87 0.53 -5.78 13.60
C ALA A 87 -0.01 -7.10 13.02
N SER A 88 -1.07 -7.04 12.21
CA SER A 88 -1.65 -8.16 11.47
C SER A 88 -0.80 -8.59 10.25
N SER A 89 0.28 -7.89 9.95
CA SER A 89 1.14 -8.09 8.80
C SER A 89 2.62 -8.17 9.22
N ALA A 90 3.50 -8.39 8.25
CA ALA A 90 4.93 -8.54 8.44
C ALA A 90 5.69 -7.98 7.25
N LEU A 91 6.94 -7.56 7.47
CA LEU A 91 7.82 -7.25 6.35
C LEU A 91 8.25 -8.57 5.69
N MET A 92 7.63 -8.85 4.56
CA MET A 92 7.99 -9.95 3.65
C MET A 92 8.33 -9.34 2.30
N ARG A 93 9.26 -9.97 1.57
CA ARG A 93 9.78 -9.43 0.30
C ARG A 93 10.38 -8.02 0.49
N PRO A 94 11.46 -7.90 1.29
CA PRO A 94 12.17 -6.63 1.50
C PRO A 94 12.58 -5.96 0.18
N ASP A 95 12.83 -6.73 -0.87
CA ASP A 95 13.09 -6.26 -2.24
C ASP A 95 11.95 -5.41 -2.80
N LEU A 96 10.70 -5.85 -2.64
CA LEU A 96 9.54 -5.11 -3.14
C LEU A 96 9.26 -3.86 -2.29
N TRP A 97 9.42 -3.97 -0.97
CA TRP A 97 9.31 -2.81 -0.06
C TRP A 97 10.37 -1.75 -0.36
N ALA A 98 11.60 -2.17 -0.68
CA ALA A 98 12.67 -1.26 -1.02
C ALA A 98 12.38 -0.48 -2.31
N THR A 99 11.91 -1.17 -3.35
CA THR A 99 11.47 -0.53 -4.59
C THR A 99 10.32 0.45 -4.34
N LEU A 100 9.34 0.06 -3.54
CA LEU A 100 8.22 0.93 -3.18
C LEU A 100 8.67 2.21 -2.47
N SER A 101 9.50 2.10 -1.43
CA SER A 101 10.01 3.25 -0.68
C SER A 101 10.86 4.16 -1.55
N ALA A 102 11.80 3.59 -2.32
CA ALA A 102 12.64 4.34 -3.24
C ALA A 102 11.81 5.13 -4.26
N LEU A 103 10.76 4.52 -4.82
CA LEU A 103 9.86 5.19 -5.76
C LEU A 103 9.09 6.35 -5.10
N LYS A 104 8.64 6.20 -3.85
CA LYS A 104 7.94 7.27 -3.13
C LYS A 104 8.86 8.48 -2.93
N ASP A 105 10.08 8.27 -2.47
CA ASP A 105 11.02 9.36 -2.18
C ASP A 105 11.61 10.01 -3.43
N SER A 106 11.74 9.23 -4.52
CA SER A 106 12.20 9.75 -5.80
C SER A 106 11.13 10.57 -6.55
N GLY A 107 9.90 10.66 -6.02
CA GLY A 107 8.80 11.37 -6.66
C GLY A 107 7.98 10.52 -7.66
N GLY A 108 8.14 9.20 -7.63
CA GLY A 108 7.39 8.25 -8.48
C GLY A 108 5.88 8.27 -8.28
N ILE A 109 5.39 8.81 -7.15
CA ILE A 109 3.97 9.09 -6.94
C ILE A 109 3.38 9.98 -8.05
N VAL A 110 4.18 10.90 -8.60
CA VAL A 110 3.72 11.76 -9.71
C VAL A 110 3.53 10.95 -10.99
N SER A 111 4.36 9.95 -11.23
CA SER A 111 4.34 9.12 -12.44
C SER A 111 3.26 8.05 -12.40
N ALA A 112 3.08 7.39 -11.24
CA ALA A 112 2.22 6.21 -11.11
C ALA A 112 1.57 6.13 -9.71
N PRO A 113 0.70 7.10 -9.35
CA PRO A 113 0.12 7.17 -8.01
C PRO A 113 -0.73 5.94 -7.67
N ARG A 114 -1.42 5.38 -8.68
CA ARG A 114 -2.26 4.20 -8.51
C ARG A 114 -1.43 2.96 -8.22
N GLU A 115 -0.43 2.69 -9.05
CA GLU A 115 0.39 1.49 -8.98
C GLU A 115 1.18 1.43 -7.65
N ILE A 116 1.73 2.57 -7.21
CA ILE A 116 2.42 2.69 -5.92
C ILE A 116 1.45 2.45 -4.74
N ALA A 117 0.25 3.02 -4.79
CA ALA A 117 -0.75 2.83 -3.73
C ALA A 117 -1.24 1.37 -3.64
N PHE A 118 -1.53 0.76 -4.78
CA PHE A 118 -2.03 -0.62 -4.84
C PHE A 118 -0.96 -1.65 -4.48
N SER A 119 0.29 -1.43 -4.89
CA SER A 119 1.40 -2.31 -4.53
C SER A 119 1.63 -2.36 -3.02
N GLU A 120 1.64 -1.21 -2.34
CA GLU A 120 1.80 -1.13 -0.89
C GLU A 120 0.73 -1.95 -0.14
N VAL A 121 -0.54 -1.73 -0.43
CA VAL A 121 -1.63 -2.44 0.24
C VAL A 121 -1.60 -3.94 -0.11
N ALA A 122 -1.21 -4.30 -1.33
CA ALA A 122 -1.07 -5.70 -1.72
C ALA A 122 0.09 -6.41 -1.02
N LEU A 123 1.21 -5.73 -0.73
CA LEU A 123 2.30 -6.30 0.08
C LEU A 123 1.82 -6.58 1.51
N ILE A 124 1.12 -5.62 2.12
CA ILE A 124 0.56 -5.77 3.47
C ILE A 124 -0.45 -6.91 3.51
N TRP A 125 -1.40 -6.93 2.56
CA TRP A 125 -2.38 -8.00 2.41
C TRP A 125 -1.69 -9.36 2.23
N ALA A 126 -0.73 -9.48 1.31
CA ALA A 126 -0.04 -10.73 1.05
C ALA A 126 0.61 -11.30 2.32
N ALA A 127 1.32 -10.47 3.07
CA ALA A 127 1.96 -10.89 4.32
C ALA A 127 0.94 -11.27 5.41
N THR A 128 -0.16 -10.51 5.55
CA THR A 128 -1.24 -10.86 6.47
C THR A 128 -1.87 -12.21 6.15
N ASP A 129 -2.20 -12.48 4.88
CA ASP A 129 -2.78 -13.75 4.46
C ASP A 129 -1.78 -14.92 4.62
N GLN A 130 -0.49 -14.67 4.42
CA GLN A 130 0.57 -15.64 4.67
C GLN A 130 0.62 -16.01 6.17
N CYS A 131 0.49 -15.02 7.07
CA CYS A 131 0.47 -15.26 8.51
C CYS A 131 -0.80 -15.98 8.99
N GLU A 132 -1.97 -15.64 8.45
CA GLU A 132 -3.24 -16.24 8.89
C GLU A 132 -3.37 -17.70 8.45
N HIS A 133 -2.88 -18.02 7.25
CA HIS A 133 -3.28 -19.27 6.57
C HIS A 133 -2.13 -20.01 5.88
N ASN A 134 -0.88 -19.55 5.99
CA ASN A 134 0.28 -20.05 5.22
C ASN A 134 -0.09 -20.29 3.75
N SER A 135 -0.81 -19.31 3.18
CA SER A 135 -1.69 -19.52 2.05
C SER A 135 -0.96 -19.34 0.72
N ARG A 136 -1.16 -20.27 -0.21
CA ARG A 136 -0.77 -20.11 -1.62
C ARG A 136 -1.37 -18.85 -2.27
N GLN A 137 -2.44 -18.30 -1.70
CA GLN A 137 -3.06 -17.05 -2.17
C GLN A 137 -2.19 -15.81 -1.89
N ALA A 138 -1.37 -15.82 -0.83
CA ALA A 138 -0.40 -14.75 -0.55
C ALA A 138 0.57 -14.55 -1.73
N GLY A 139 1.01 -15.66 -2.34
CA GLY A 139 1.86 -15.61 -3.54
C GLY A 139 1.21 -14.92 -4.74
N SER A 140 -0.13 -14.91 -4.85
CA SER A 140 -0.81 -14.17 -5.92
C SER A 140 -0.76 -12.67 -5.68
N GLN A 141 -0.93 -12.22 -4.44
CA GLN A 141 -0.88 -10.82 -4.07
C GLN A 141 0.55 -10.26 -4.19
N PHE A 142 1.57 -11.02 -3.78
CA PHE A 142 2.97 -10.63 -4.03
C PHE A 142 3.26 -10.44 -5.52
N ARG A 143 2.78 -11.33 -6.40
CA ARG A 143 2.93 -11.17 -7.86
C ARG A 143 2.13 -10.01 -8.44
N MET A 144 1.05 -9.58 -7.78
CA MET A 144 0.32 -8.38 -8.20
C MET A 144 1.07 -7.13 -7.78
N ALA A 145 1.56 -7.08 -6.55
CA ALA A 145 2.40 -5.98 -6.06
C ALA A 145 3.64 -5.80 -6.93
N ASP A 146 4.35 -6.88 -7.23
CA ASP A 146 5.52 -6.90 -8.11
C ASP A 146 5.21 -6.30 -9.49
N ARG A 147 4.13 -6.76 -10.15
CA ARG A 147 3.71 -6.21 -11.45
C ARG A 147 3.36 -4.73 -11.40
N TRP A 148 2.73 -4.25 -10.34
CA TRP A 148 2.44 -2.81 -10.20
C TRP A 148 3.71 -2.00 -9.92
N LEU A 149 4.65 -2.51 -9.13
CA LEU A 149 5.92 -1.85 -8.89
C LEU A 149 6.75 -1.74 -10.17
N GLU A 150 6.78 -2.79 -10.98
CA GLU A 150 7.44 -2.73 -12.29
C GLU A 150 6.80 -1.70 -13.22
N GLN A 151 5.46 -1.62 -13.25
CA GLN A 151 4.75 -0.57 -14.01
C GLN A 151 5.08 0.84 -13.49
N ALA A 152 5.14 1.02 -12.17
CA ALA A 152 5.49 2.30 -11.57
C ALA A 152 6.93 2.69 -11.87
N ARG A 153 7.86 1.73 -11.83
CA ARG A 153 9.27 1.93 -12.16
C ARG A 153 9.45 2.25 -13.64
N GLU A 154 8.76 1.56 -14.53
CA GLU A 154 8.77 1.86 -15.96
C GLU A 154 8.24 3.28 -16.23
N ALA A 155 7.12 3.65 -15.61
CA ALA A 155 6.56 5.00 -15.74
C ALA A 155 7.52 6.08 -15.21
N PHE A 156 8.21 5.80 -14.09
CA PHE A 156 9.24 6.69 -13.55
C PHE A 156 10.41 6.85 -14.53
N VAL A 157 10.99 5.74 -14.99
CA VAL A 157 12.15 5.71 -15.87
C VAL A 157 11.87 6.43 -17.19
N ASN A 158 10.68 6.25 -17.76
CA ASN A 158 10.27 6.91 -19.00
C ASN A 158 10.03 8.42 -18.82
N GLY A 159 9.74 8.88 -17.61
CA GLY A 159 9.48 10.28 -17.28
C GLY A 159 10.69 11.08 -16.81
N HIS A 160 11.82 10.41 -16.54
CA HIS A 160 12.99 11.01 -15.89
C HIS A 160 14.29 10.79 -16.69
N ASP A 161 15.31 11.58 -16.37
CA ASP A 161 16.62 11.48 -17.01
C ASP A 161 17.46 10.31 -16.46
N ALA A 162 18.56 10.00 -17.16
CA ALA A 162 19.44 8.91 -16.76
C ALA A 162 20.02 9.11 -15.34
N LYS A 163 20.21 10.36 -14.89
CA LYS A 163 20.75 10.65 -13.56
C LYS A 163 19.75 10.30 -12.46
N ALA A 164 18.48 10.69 -12.63
CA ALA A 164 17.39 10.33 -11.72
C ALA A 164 17.17 8.82 -11.69
N ASN A 165 17.28 8.13 -12.83
CA ASN A 165 17.15 6.67 -12.89
C ASN A 165 18.28 5.96 -12.12
N VAL A 166 19.53 6.43 -12.23
CA VAL A 166 20.65 5.90 -11.43
C VAL A 166 20.46 6.19 -9.94
N ALA A 167 19.93 7.37 -9.59
CA ALA A 167 19.63 7.71 -8.19
C ALA A 167 18.53 6.82 -7.60
N LEU A 168 17.49 6.49 -8.38
CA LEU A 168 16.46 5.53 -7.98
C LEU A 168 17.08 4.17 -7.65
N GLU A 169 17.91 3.62 -8.54
CA GLU A 169 18.56 2.32 -8.29
C GLU A 169 19.41 2.31 -7.03
N ALA A 170 20.16 3.40 -6.78
CA ALA A 170 20.94 3.54 -5.56
C ALA A 170 20.06 3.55 -4.31
N LEU A 171 18.90 4.22 -4.36
CA LEU A 171 17.91 4.22 -3.27
C LEU A 171 17.28 2.85 -3.06
N VAL A 172 16.99 2.10 -4.13
CA VAL A 172 16.47 0.72 -4.02
C VAL A 172 17.46 -0.17 -3.27
N VAL A 173 18.75 -0.11 -3.64
CA VAL A 173 19.79 -0.88 -2.94
C VAL A 173 19.88 -0.47 -1.48
N HIS A 174 19.87 0.83 -1.20
CA HIS A 174 19.96 1.34 0.16
C HIS A 174 18.79 0.87 1.04
N TYR A 175 17.56 1.01 0.55
CA TYR A 175 16.39 0.53 1.28
C TYR A 175 16.39 -0.98 1.47
N TYR A 176 16.88 -1.73 0.48
CA TYR A 176 16.97 -3.19 0.61
C TYR A 176 17.94 -3.60 1.73
N GLU A 177 19.10 -2.95 1.82
CA GLU A 177 20.05 -3.18 2.92
C GLU A 177 19.44 -2.87 4.29
N GLN A 178 18.60 -1.82 4.37
CA GLN A 178 17.88 -1.47 5.60
C GLN A 178 16.76 -2.45 5.95
N TYR A 179 16.02 -2.95 4.95
CA TYR A 179 14.84 -3.80 5.17
C TYR A 179 15.17 -5.28 5.30
N SER A 180 16.24 -5.77 4.68
CA SER A 180 16.64 -7.17 4.70
C SER A 180 16.77 -7.76 6.12
N PRO A 181 17.29 -7.05 7.14
CA PRO A 181 17.32 -7.55 8.52
C PRO A 181 15.95 -7.76 9.17
N PHE A 182 14.90 -7.09 8.67
CA PHE A 182 13.53 -7.19 9.18
C PHE A 182 12.68 -8.22 8.45
N ASP A 183 13.24 -8.97 7.48
CA ASP A 183 12.49 -10.00 6.77
C ASP A 183 12.08 -11.13 7.73
N THR A 184 10.77 -11.26 7.90
CA THR A 184 10.15 -12.22 8.81
C THR A 184 9.55 -13.42 8.07
N SER A 185 10.00 -13.68 6.84
CA SER A 185 9.51 -14.73 5.92
C SER A 185 9.19 -16.12 6.52
N GLY A 186 9.65 -16.44 7.73
CA GLY A 186 9.32 -17.66 8.48
C GLY A 186 8.54 -17.52 9.80
N ASP A 187 8.53 -16.38 10.51
CA ASP A 187 8.19 -16.35 11.94
C ASP A 187 7.37 -15.11 12.37
N ARG A 188 6.04 -15.25 12.26
CA ARG A 188 4.97 -14.42 12.89
C ARG A 188 4.86 -12.95 12.44
N CYS A 189 3.64 -12.56 12.07
CA CYS A 189 3.24 -11.16 11.89
C CYS A 189 3.22 -10.45 13.25
N ASN A 190 4.07 -9.43 13.42
CA ASN A 190 4.11 -8.57 14.60
C ASN A 190 4.05 -7.08 14.23
N GLY A 191 3.85 -6.77 12.95
CA GLY A 191 4.05 -5.42 12.40
C GLY A 191 5.52 -5.01 12.41
N GLN A 192 5.80 -3.91 11.72
CA GLN A 192 7.16 -3.38 11.61
C GLN A 192 7.08 -1.87 11.38
N VAL A 193 7.77 -1.10 12.21
CA VAL A 193 8.01 0.32 11.95
C VAL A 193 9.10 0.40 10.88
N LEU A 194 8.80 1.08 9.77
CA LEU A 194 9.76 1.21 8.67
C LEU A 194 10.61 2.47 8.90
N PRO A 195 11.95 2.35 8.96
CA PRO A 195 12.79 3.53 9.12
C PRO A 195 12.64 4.46 7.90
N PRO A 196 12.36 5.76 8.10
CA PRO A 196 12.44 6.73 7.02
C PRO A 196 13.90 7.01 6.65
N LEU A 197 14.14 7.50 5.43
CA LEU A 197 15.47 7.92 4.95
C LEU A 197 16.20 8.88 5.92
N ASP A 198 15.46 9.76 6.61
CA ASP A 198 16.01 10.80 7.49
C ASP A 198 16.45 10.32 8.89
N GLN A 199 16.30 9.04 9.23
CA GLN A 199 16.80 8.48 10.50
C GLN A 199 18.27 8.01 10.44
N MET A 200 19.08 8.65 9.59
CA MET A 200 20.54 8.46 9.49
C MET A 200 21.31 9.77 9.71
#